data_AF-A0A6M4IN42-F1
#
_entry.id   AF-A0A6M4IN42-F1
#
_cell.length_a   1.000
_cell.length_b   1.000
_cell.length_c   1.000
_cell.angle_alpha   90.00
_cell.angle_beta   90.00
_cell.angle_gamma   90.00
#
_symmetry.space_group_name_H-M   'P 1'
#
loop_
_entity.id
_entity.type
_entity.pdbx_description
1 polymer ?
#
loop_
_entity_poly.entity_id
_entity_poly.type
_entity_poly.pdbx_seq_one_letter_code
_entity_poly.pdbx_strand_id
1 'polypeptide(L)'
;MKAAMTPRGQARIVLAVMCVAMSSVPLASAWAQRDREPDQDRSRRLGGVPREVALEVTAVWNAPATRRVRGDFALASTDTVRGDLAVLGGRARLAGVVTGQVVVLNGDASLVEGARIERSLTVIGGAFDSPERPNVGGEIRVWSAAYRYHEVGDTLVADLDFFSRWSSWMRDDERSSGRTRSDLLVTTAHTYNRVEGLPIYVGPRVRTRSGDTRVRAEVFGIFRTGDGLTWKRENLGHRVLFEVRQGNSAGVAIGGRLFDDVDAVEKWQLTDTEVGLNAFLFTRDYRDYWQRHGGQGYVSLFAGRGSELKASYGEERWSSRRSRNVLSIVNDKVPWRANPLADEGVMKLLTLSATFDTRNSSKDPRAGWYLRGDYEHGDGTLARVNALVPSAPAPESDAVYSRALLDLRRYNRLGPNGSLNMRAVLGGWIDGDPLPAQRRFSVSGIDALPGFDFRRQLNDTDVGTCATGDEQAYTARGRPSLCDRMALLQIEWKGDFRVNLFGDDDDLGDRRWVFGRVKADGAWVVFANSGRGWLVGPRGTDNLLYPKGSIPDIKSWRTDLGGGFDFGNFGVYVAQAVSESGLSPNVYMRLSRRF
;
A
#
# COMPACT_ATOMS: atom_id res chain seq x y z
N MET A 1 -35.85 -18.27 22.15
CA MET A 1 -35.73 -18.89 20.81
C MET A 1 -34.84 -18.01 19.96
N LYS A 2 -33.61 -18.44 19.66
CA LYS A 2 -32.60 -17.68 18.91
C LYS A 2 -32.63 -18.12 17.45
N ALA A 3 -33.04 -17.23 16.54
CA ALA A 3 -32.86 -17.46 15.11
C ALA A 3 -31.42 -17.06 14.74
N ALA A 4 -30.55 -18.05 14.53
CA ALA A 4 -29.25 -17.82 13.91
C ALA A 4 -29.48 -17.46 12.43
N MET A 5 -29.03 -16.27 12.01
CA MET A 5 -29.15 -15.84 10.62
C MET A 5 -28.24 -16.69 9.72
N THR A 6 -28.81 -17.18 8.62
CA THR A 6 -28.09 -17.95 7.60
C THR A 6 -27.00 -17.12 6.90
N PRO A 7 -25.95 -17.75 6.35
CA PRO A 7 -24.85 -17.08 5.63
C PRO A 7 -25.31 -16.15 4.50
N ARG A 8 -26.43 -16.48 3.84
CA ARG A 8 -27.06 -15.66 2.79
C ARG A 8 -27.68 -14.36 3.33
N GLY A 9 -28.16 -14.36 4.57
CA GLY A 9 -28.67 -13.15 5.25
C GLY A 9 -27.54 -12.19 5.64
N GLN A 10 -26.37 -12.73 6.00
CA GLN A 10 -25.18 -11.92 6.26
C GLN A 10 -24.62 -11.29 4.98
N ALA A 11 -24.63 -12.01 3.86
CA ALA A 11 -24.24 -11.49 2.55
C ALA A 11 -25.07 -10.26 2.14
N ARG A 12 -26.39 -10.28 2.37
CA ARG A 12 -27.27 -9.14 2.04
C ARG A 12 -27.01 -7.90 2.90
N ILE A 13 -26.64 -8.07 4.17
CA ILE A 13 -26.38 -6.94 5.07
C ILE A 13 -25.00 -6.34 4.81
N VAL A 14 -23.97 -7.15 4.55
CA VAL A 14 -22.64 -6.64 4.18
C VAL A 14 -22.68 -5.94 2.82
N LEU A 15 -23.44 -6.48 1.86
CA LEU A 15 -23.70 -5.82 0.58
C LEU A 15 -24.49 -4.52 0.79
N ALA A 16 -25.49 -4.49 1.66
CA ALA A 16 -26.24 -3.28 1.98
C ALA A 16 -25.38 -2.23 2.70
N VAL A 17 -24.51 -2.61 3.62
CA VAL A 17 -23.57 -1.70 4.29
C VAL A 17 -22.52 -1.17 3.32
N MET A 18 -22.05 -1.99 2.37
CA MET A 18 -21.20 -1.52 1.27
C MET A 18 -21.96 -0.59 0.30
N CYS A 19 -23.22 -0.89 -0.05
CA CYS A 19 -24.04 0.01 -0.87
C CYS A 19 -24.36 1.32 -0.15
N VAL A 20 -24.56 1.31 1.17
CA VAL A 20 -24.76 2.51 2.00
C VAL A 20 -23.45 3.31 2.12
N ALA A 21 -22.30 2.65 2.28
CA ALA A 21 -20.98 3.29 2.27
C ALA A 21 -20.59 3.85 0.89
N MET A 22 -21.11 3.25 -0.20
CA MET A 22 -20.94 3.78 -1.57
C MET A 22 -21.96 4.87 -1.93
N SER A 23 -23.10 4.96 -1.24
CA SER A 23 -24.13 5.99 -1.49
C SER A 23 -24.02 7.21 -0.57
N SER A 24 -23.16 7.21 0.44
CA SER A 24 -22.84 8.39 1.26
C SER A 24 -21.73 9.26 0.65
N VAL A 25 -21.82 9.50 -0.67
CA VAL A 25 -21.24 10.69 -1.33
C VAL A 25 -22.32 11.78 -1.20
N PRO A 26 -21.99 13.02 -0.82
CA PRO A 26 -23.00 13.99 -0.38
C PRO A 26 -23.99 14.33 -1.50
N LEU A 27 -25.22 13.84 -1.38
CA LEU A 27 -26.39 14.44 -2.02
C LEU A 27 -26.82 15.64 -1.16
N ALA A 28 -26.23 16.80 -1.44
CA ALA A 28 -26.75 18.08 -0.98
C ALA A 28 -27.05 18.94 -2.20
N SER A 29 -28.29 18.83 -2.70
CA SER A 29 -29.13 19.91 -3.24
C SER A 29 -30.23 19.31 -4.14
N ALA A 30 -31.45 19.19 -3.61
CA ALA A 30 -32.63 18.95 -4.44
C ALA A 30 -33.88 19.46 -3.72
N TRP A 31 -34.03 20.77 -3.64
CA TRP A 31 -35.34 21.42 -3.52
C TRP A 31 -35.28 22.75 -4.30
N ALA A 32 -35.74 22.73 -5.55
CA ALA A 32 -36.65 23.72 -6.14
C ALA A 32 -36.63 23.68 -7.69
N GLN A 33 -37.83 23.54 -8.23
CA GLN A 33 -38.33 24.11 -9.50
C GLN A 33 -38.13 23.38 -10.85
N ARG A 34 -39.19 22.62 -11.19
CA ARG A 34 -40.04 22.68 -12.41
C ARG A 34 -39.43 22.44 -13.80
N ASP A 35 -39.92 21.35 -14.38
CA ASP A 35 -40.44 21.20 -15.74
C ASP A 35 -39.62 21.75 -16.92
N ARG A 36 -38.89 20.85 -17.58
CA ARG A 36 -38.90 20.69 -19.04
C ARG A 36 -38.31 19.33 -19.43
N GLU A 37 -39.13 18.56 -20.14
CA GLU A 37 -38.81 17.30 -20.81
C GLU A 37 -37.89 17.52 -22.04
N PRO A 38 -37.32 16.44 -22.62
CA PRO A 38 -35.91 16.37 -22.99
C PRO A 38 -35.66 16.57 -24.48
N ASP A 39 -34.43 16.96 -24.82
CA ASP A 39 -33.88 16.66 -26.13
C ASP A 39 -32.42 16.20 -26.04
N GLN A 40 -32.09 15.23 -26.90
CA GLN A 40 -31.06 14.20 -26.71
C GLN A 40 -29.66 14.57 -27.24
N ASP A 41 -28.69 13.87 -26.64
CA ASP A 41 -27.43 13.38 -27.22
C ASP A 41 -26.42 14.36 -27.81
N ARG A 42 -25.41 14.73 -26.99
CA ARG A 42 -23.98 14.79 -27.42
C ARG A 42 -22.93 15.04 -26.34
N SER A 43 -23.27 15.20 -25.06
CA SER A 43 -22.27 15.26 -23.98
C SER A 43 -22.15 13.90 -23.28
N ARG A 44 -21.19 13.07 -23.73
CA ARG A 44 -20.81 11.85 -23.00
C ARG A 44 -20.20 12.26 -21.66
N ARG A 45 -21.04 12.34 -20.62
CA ARG A 45 -20.60 12.48 -19.23
C ARG A 45 -19.94 11.17 -18.81
N LEU A 46 -18.63 11.08 -19.04
CA LEU A 46 -17.82 9.97 -18.57
C LEU A 46 -17.44 10.21 -17.10
N GLY A 47 -17.35 9.13 -16.31
CA GLY A 47 -16.91 9.15 -14.91
C GLY A 47 -15.45 9.63 -14.74
N GLY A 48 -14.77 9.20 -13.68
CA GLY A 48 -13.39 9.63 -13.40
C GLY A 48 -12.45 9.63 -14.62
N VAL A 49 -11.55 10.61 -14.71
CA VAL A 49 -10.66 10.80 -15.87
C VAL A 49 -9.83 9.53 -16.13
N PRO A 50 -9.98 8.87 -17.28
CA PRO A 50 -9.16 7.71 -17.63
C PRO A 50 -7.68 8.07 -17.70
N ARG A 51 -6.79 7.13 -17.34
CA ARG A 51 -5.32 7.32 -17.36
C ARG A 51 -4.81 7.84 -18.70
N GLU A 52 -5.34 7.29 -19.79
CA GLU A 52 -4.96 7.64 -21.17
C GLU A 52 -5.25 9.11 -21.47
N VAL A 53 -6.43 9.58 -21.10
CA VAL A 53 -6.86 10.98 -21.27
C VAL A 53 -5.99 11.91 -20.43
N ALA A 54 -5.72 11.55 -19.18
CA ALA A 54 -4.88 12.34 -18.29
C ALA A 54 -3.45 12.49 -18.85
N LEU A 55 -2.85 11.42 -19.37
CA LEU A 55 -1.54 11.46 -20.03
C LEU A 55 -1.56 12.28 -21.33
N GLU A 56 -2.61 12.13 -22.13
CA GLU A 56 -2.80 12.87 -23.38
C GLU A 56 -2.80 14.38 -23.11
N VAL A 57 -3.63 14.85 -22.18
CA VAL A 57 -3.70 16.28 -21.84
C VAL A 57 -2.40 16.80 -21.21
N THR A 58 -1.68 15.97 -20.44
CA THR A 58 -0.35 16.34 -19.93
C THR A 58 0.64 16.56 -21.08
N ALA A 59 0.62 15.67 -22.08
CA ALA A 59 1.49 15.75 -23.23
C ALA A 59 1.21 17.02 -24.04
N VAL A 60 -0.07 17.38 -24.23
CA VAL A 60 -0.46 18.63 -24.89
C VAL A 60 0.05 19.83 -24.11
N TRP A 61 -0.13 19.88 -22.79
CA TRP A 61 0.40 21.00 -21.99
C TRP A 61 1.93 21.12 -22.08
N ASN A 62 2.64 19.99 -22.04
CA ASN A 62 4.11 19.98 -22.02
C ASN A 62 4.76 20.16 -23.39
N ALA A 63 4.01 20.06 -24.49
CA ALA A 63 4.55 20.20 -25.82
C ALA A 63 5.09 21.64 -26.05
N PRO A 64 6.28 21.80 -26.64
CA PRO A 64 6.94 23.10 -26.78
C PRO A 64 6.17 24.07 -27.68
N ALA A 65 5.35 23.56 -28.61
CA ALA A 65 4.54 24.34 -29.53
C ALA A 65 3.16 24.76 -28.96
N THR A 66 2.81 24.32 -27.75
CA THR A 66 1.51 24.63 -27.14
C THR A 66 1.52 26.00 -26.49
N ARG A 67 0.51 26.81 -26.84
CA ARG A 67 0.22 28.06 -26.14
C ARG A 67 -0.40 27.75 -24.78
N ARG A 68 0.38 27.94 -23.72
CA ARG A 68 -0.02 27.71 -22.32
C ARG A 68 -0.56 28.98 -21.69
N VAL A 69 -1.74 28.90 -21.07
CA VAL A 69 -2.37 30.01 -20.34
C VAL A 69 -2.79 29.51 -18.95
N ARG A 70 -2.58 30.35 -17.94
CA ARG A 70 -2.99 30.08 -16.56
C ARG A 70 -4.04 31.11 -16.13
N GLY A 71 -5.10 30.66 -15.49
CA GLY A 71 -6.25 31.50 -15.10
C GLY A 71 -7.20 31.77 -16.27
N ASP A 72 -7.98 32.83 -16.15
CA ASP A 72 -9.03 33.18 -17.11
C ASP A 72 -8.43 33.57 -18.47
N PHE A 73 -9.04 33.08 -19.54
CA PHE A 73 -8.60 33.32 -20.92
C PHE A 73 -9.78 33.66 -21.80
N ALA A 74 -9.69 34.78 -22.54
CA ALA A 74 -10.66 35.17 -23.54
C ALA A 74 -9.98 35.31 -24.91
N LEU A 75 -10.45 34.56 -25.91
CA LEU A 75 -10.03 34.69 -27.29
C LEU A 75 -11.07 35.54 -28.04
N ALA A 76 -10.68 36.71 -28.54
CA ALA A 76 -11.56 37.59 -29.30
C ALA A 76 -11.91 36.99 -30.68
N SER A 77 -13.02 37.42 -31.27
CA SER A 77 -13.51 36.90 -32.57
C SER A 77 -12.58 37.19 -33.75
N THR A 78 -11.73 38.21 -33.64
CA THR A 78 -10.72 38.56 -34.65
C THR A 78 -9.42 37.78 -34.53
N ASP A 79 -9.23 37.02 -33.45
CA ASP A 79 -7.96 36.42 -33.11
C ASP A 79 -7.87 34.97 -33.57
N THR A 80 -6.69 34.58 -34.03
CA THR A 80 -6.39 33.20 -34.41
C THR A 80 -5.20 32.68 -33.61
N VAL A 81 -5.39 31.57 -32.88
CA VAL A 81 -4.31 30.82 -32.26
C VAL A 81 -3.84 29.75 -33.24
N ARG A 82 -2.61 29.91 -33.74
CA ARG A 82 -1.95 28.92 -34.59
C ARG A 82 -1.28 27.87 -33.69
N GLY A 83 -1.84 26.66 -33.66
CA GLY A 83 -1.36 25.53 -32.86
C GLY A 83 -2.24 25.20 -31.66
N ASP A 84 -1.74 24.34 -30.77
CA ASP A 84 -2.47 23.82 -29.63
C ASP A 84 -2.59 24.86 -28.51
N LEU A 85 -3.75 24.90 -27.85
CA LEU A 85 -4.07 25.82 -26.75
C LEU A 85 -4.36 25.02 -25.48
N ALA A 86 -3.65 25.32 -24.40
CA ALA A 86 -3.90 24.70 -23.11
C ALA A 86 -4.13 25.75 -22.00
N VAL A 87 -5.28 25.68 -21.33
CA VAL A 87 -5.69 26.60 -20.26
C VAL A 87 -5.76 25.83 -18.94
N LEU A 88 -5.15 26.37 -17.88
CA LEU A 88 -5.12 25.75 -16.55
C LEU A 88 -5.71 26.69 -15.49
N GLY A 89 -6.74 26.22 -14.78
CA GLY A 89 -7.23 26.84 -13.54
C GLY A 89 -8.08 28.12 -13.70
N GLY A 90 -8.84 28.27 -14.79
CA GLY A 90 -9.71 29.44 -15.01
C GLY A 90 -10.71 29.25 -16.14
N ARG A 91 -11.53 30.27 -16.41
CA ARG A 91 -12.58 30.25 -17.43
C ARG A 91 -12.00 30.58 -18.81
N ALA A 92 -12.15 29.65 -19.75
CA ALA A 92 -11.82 29.85 -21.16
C ALA A 92 -13.07 30.28 -21.95
N ARG A 93 -13.08 31.50 -22.49
CA ARG A 93 -14.12 31.99 -23.42
C ARG A 93 -13.53 32.13 -24.81
N LEU A 94 -13.99 31.31 -25.75
CA LEU A 94 -13.45 31.24 -27.10
C LEU A 94 -14.45 31.83 -28.10
N ALA A 95 -14.11 32.98 -28.70
CA ALA A 95 -14.87 33.59 -29.79
C ALA A 95 -14.14 33.57 -31.14
N GLY A 96 -12.82 33.36 -31.15
CA GLY A 96 -11.97 33.31 -32.35
C GLY A 96 -11.70 31.92 -32.90
N VAL A 97 -10.61 31.78 -33.66
CA VAL A 97 -10.22 30.53 -34.33
C VAL A 97 -9.01 29.88 -33.66
N VAL A 98 -9.06 28.57 -33.43
CA VAL A 98 -7.92 27.75 -32.98
C VAL A 98 -7.65 26.65 -34.00
N THR A 99 -6.47 26.64 -34.59
CA THR A 99 -6.10 25.67 -35.63
C THR A 99 -5.63 24.32 -35.05
N GLY A 100 -5.25 24.30 -33.77
CA GLY A 100 -4.87 23.10 -33.04
C GLY A 100 -5.98 22.54 -32.15
N GLN A 101 -5.60 21.67 -31.21
CA GLN A 101 -6.52 21.17 -30.18
C GLN A 101 -6.58 22.10 -28.98
N VAL A 102 -7.71 22.09 -28.28
CA VAL A 102 -7.91 22.89 -27.06
C VAL A 102 -8.05 21.96 -25.86
N VAL A 103 -7.25 22.22 -24.82
CA VAL A 103 -7.31 21.50 -23.55
C VAL A 103 -7.55 22.49 -22.41
N VAL A 104 -8.60 22.29 -21.62
CA VAL A 104 -8.90 23.08 -20.43
C VAL A 104 -8.83 22.18 -19.21
N LEU A 105 -7.94 22.52 -18.27
CA LEU A 105 -7.62 21.74 -17.07
C LEU A 105 -8.06 22.51 -15.83
N ASN A 106 -8.92 21.90 -15.01
CA ASN A 106 -9.51 22.47 -13.79
C ASN A 106 -10.13 23.86 -14.02
N GLY A 107 -10.91 24.00 -15.10
CA GLY A 107 -11.53 25.26 -15.50
C GLY A 107 -12.71 25.04 -16.44
N ASP A 108 -13.57 26.04 -16.55
CA ASP A 108 -14.75 26.01 -17.41
C ASP A 108 -14.42 26.51 -18.81
N ALA A 109 -15.03 25.91 -19.83
CA ALA A 109 -14.88 26.33 -21.22
C ALA A 109 -16.22 26.78 -21.78
N SER A 110 -16.24 27.91 -22.49
CA SER A 110 -17.41 28.45 -23.18
C SER A 110 -17.06 28.78 -24.61
N LEU A 111 -17.81 28.21 -25.56
CA LEU A 111 -17.68 28.51 -26.98
C LEU A 111 -18.71 29.57 -27.36
N VAL A 112 -18.28 30.68 -27.96
CA VAL A 112 -19.18 31.74 -28.44
C VAL A 112 -19.55 31.46 -29.90
N GLU A 113 -20.73 31.91 -30.33
CA GLU A 113 -21.16 31.82 -31.73
C GLU A 113 -20.12 32.45 -32.68
N GLY A 114 -19.73 31.71 -33.72
CA GLY A 114 -18.67 32.10 -34.66
C GLY A 114 -17.27 31.54 -34.35
N ALA A 115 -17.04 31.01 -33.15
CA ALA A 115 -15.77 30.37 -32.80
C ALA A 115 -15.56 29.05 -33.56
N ARG A 116 -14.31 28.77 -33.94
CA ARG A 116 -13.94 27.54 -34.67
C ARG A 116 -12.71 26.88 -34.05
N ILE A 117 -12.82 25.59 -33.75
CA ILE A 117 -11.70 24.73 -33.34
C ILE A 117 -11.51 23.69 -34.44
N GLU A 118 -10.35 23.67 -35.09
CA GLU A 118 -10.13 22.77 -36.24
C GLU A 118 -9.90 21.31 -35.82
N ARG A 119 -9.44 21.06 -34.58
CA ARG A 119 -9.23 19.73 -34.02
C ARG A 119 -10.20 19.43 -32.87
N SER A 120 -9.73 18.84 -31.78
CA SER A 120 -10.54 18.40 -30.65
C SER A 120 -10.58 19.43 -29.52
N LEU A 121 -11.61 19.32 -28.67
CA LEU A 121 -11.74 20.07 -27.43
C LEU A 121 -11.84 19.10 -26.26
N THR A 122 -10.98 19.25 -25.27
CA THR A 122 -10.97 18.43 -24.05
C THR A 122 -11.05 19.32 -22.81
N VAL A 123 -12.07 19.13 -21.98
CA VAL A 123 -12.28 19.86 -20.72
C VAL A 123 -12.26 18.88 -19.56
N ILE A 124 -11.41 19.11 -18.57
CA ILE A 124 -11.28 18.27 -17.38
C ILE A 124 -11.40 19.13 -16.13
N GLY A 125 -12.23 18.74 -15.17
CA GLY A 125 -12.38 19.43 -13.89
C GLY A 125 -13.23 20.69 -13.95
N GLY A 126 -14.07 20.83 -14.99
CA GLY A 126 -14.95 21.97 -15.20
C GLY A 126 -16.10 21.65 -16.14
N ALA A 127 -16.94 22.65 -16.42
CA ALA A 127 -18.07 22.54 -17.34
C ALA A 127 -17.72 23.06 -18.74
N PHE A 128 -18.45 22.55 -19.74
CA PHE A 128 -18.40 23.06 -21.10
C PHE A 128 -19.76 23.61 -21.50
N ASP A 129 -19.80 24.85 -21.97
CA ASP A 129 -20.98 25.52 -22.49
C ASP A 129 -20.76 25.89 -23.97
N SER A 130 -21.77 25.64 -24.82
CA SER A 130 -21.66 25.87 -26.27
C SER A 130 -22.99 26.16 -26.93
N PRO A 131 -23.00 26.79 -28.12
CA PRO A 131 -24.19 26.95 -28.95
C PRO A 131 -24.70 25.57 -29.41
N GLU A 132 -25.96 25.48 -29.88
CA GLU A 132 -26.60 24.22 -30.32
C GLU A 132 -25.79 23.45 -31.38
N ARG A 133 -24.93 24.13 -32.15
CA ARG A 133 -24.04 23.54 -33.15
C ARG A 133 -22.61 24.08 -33.02
N PRO A 134 -21.78 23.53 -32.13
CA PRO A 134 -20.40 23.99 -31.96
C PRO A 134 -19.54 23.61 -33.19
N ASN A 135 -18.74 24.56 -33.68
CA ASN A 135 -17.86 24.35 -34.84
C ASN A 135 -16.50 23.79 -34.36
N VAL A 136 -16.49 22.49 -34.04
CA VAL A 136 -15.30 21.74 -33.62
C VAL A 136 -15.06 20.62 -34.63
N GLY A 137 -13.89 20.60 -35.28
CA GLY A 137 -13.56 19.64 -36.34
C GLY A 137 -13.31 18.21 -35.85
N GLY A 138 -13.02 18.04 -34.55
CA GLY A 138 -12.79 16.76 -33.89
C GLY A 138 -13.74 16.49 -32.72
N GLU A 139 -13.36 15.55 -31.86
CA GLU A 139 -14.18 15.15 -30.71
C GLU A 139 -14.19 16.20 -29.59
N ILE A 140 -15.35 16.38 -28.96
CA ILE A 140 -15.52 17.16 -27.73
C ILE A 140 -15.62 16.18 -26.57
N ARG A 141 -14.67 16.26 -25.63
CA ARG A 141 -14.61 15.37 -24.47
C ARG A 141 -14.62 16.20 -23.17
N VAL A 142 -15.56 15.91 -22.28
CA VAL A 142 -15.78 16.70 -21.06
C VAL A 142 -15.85 15.78 -19.85
N TRP A 143 -14.98 16.04 -18.87
CA TRP A 143 -14.93 15.34 -17.59
C TRP A 143 -15.10 16.31 -16.45
N SER A 144 -16.09 16.06 -15.58
CA SER A 144 -16.32 16.87 -14.37
C SER A 144 -15.30 16.58 -13.25
N ALA A 145 -14.61 15.44 -13.32
CA ALA A 145 -13.59 15.08 -12.35
C ALA A 145 -12.34 15.95 -12.52
N ALA A 146 -11.84 16.50 -11.40
CA ALA A 146 -10.65 17.35 -11.40
C ALA A 146 -9.41 16.63 -11.94
N TYR A 147 -8.67 17.32 -12.81
CA TYR A 147 -7.36 16.91 -13.28
C TYR A 147 -6.34 17.07 -12.16
N ARG A 148 -5.67 15.99 -11.77
CA ARG A 148 -4.65 16.00 -10.72
C ARG A 148 -3.26 15.99 -11.32
N TYR A 149 -2.40 16.88 -10.82
CA TYR A 149 -1.06 17.04 -11.34
C TYR A 149 -0.10 17.54 -10.27
N HIS A 150 1.19 17.34 -10.53
CA HIS A 150 2.28 18.03 -9.86
C HIS A 150 3.07 18.84 -10.87
N GLU A 151 3.48 20.04 -10.49
CA GLU A 151 4.30 20.92 -11.32
C GLU A 151 5.79 20.65 -11.08
N VAL A 152 6.54 20.55 -12.18
CA VAL A 152 8.01 20.51 -12.18
C VAL A 152 8.48 21.59 -13.15
N GLY A 153 8.84 22.76 -12.61
CA GLY A 153 9.08 23.96 -13.43
C GLY A 153 7.80 24.39 -14.16
N ASP A 154 7.88 24.55 -15.49
CA ASP A 154 6.74 24.89 -16.35
C ASP A 154 6.01 23.69 -16.99
N THR A 155 6.35 22.48 -16.54
CA THR A 155 5.74 21.24 -17.01
C THR A 155 4.80 20.64 -15.97
N LEU A 156 3.73 19.99 -16.43
CA LEU A 156 2.82 19.22 -15.60
C LEU A 156 3.21 17.75 -15.64
N VAL A 157 3.09 17.08 -14.51
CA VAL A 157 3.14 15.62 -14.41
C VAL A 157 1.79 15.16 -13.91
N ALA A 158 1.03 14.41 -14.73
CA ALA A 158 -0.25 13.86 -14.30
C ALA A 158 -0.08 12.91 -13.12
N ASP A 159 -0.95 13.08 -12.13
CA ASP A 159 -1.08 12.16 -11.00
C ASP A 159 -2.12 11.10 -11.37
N LEU A 160 -1.63 9.96 -11.86
CA LEU A 160 -2.43 8.90 -12.49
C LEU A 160 -2.88 7.81 -11.50
N ASP A 161 -2.61 7.99 -10.21
CA ASP A 161 -2.71 6.88 -9.28
C ASP A 161 -4.13 6.70 -8.72
N PHE A 162 -4.93 5.87 -9.39
CA PHE A 162 -6.17 5.32 -8.84
C PHE A 162 -5.90 4.38 -7.65
N PHE A 163 -4.81 3.58 -7.71
CA PHE A 163 -4.49 2.56 -6.71
C PHE A 163 -3.62 3.06 -5.54
N SER A 164 -2.88 4.17 -5.69
CA SER A 164 -2.15 4.75 -4.56
C SER A 164 -3.11 5.26 -3.48
N ARG A 165 -4.36 5.60 -3.80
CA ARG A 165 -5.36 6.04 -2.81
C ARG A 165 -5.69 4.96 -1.77
N TRP A 166 -5.54 3.66 -2.08
CA TRP A 166 -5.80 2.59 -1.10
C TRP A 166 -4.67 2.46 -0.05
N SER A 167 -3.46 2.93 -0.34
CA SER A 167 -2.34 2.99 0.62
C SER A 167 -2.06 4.41 1.14
N SER A 168 -2.41 5.43 0.36
CA SER A 168 -2.30 6.86 0.65
C SER A 168 -3.42 7.39 1.53
N TRP A 169 -4.57 6.71 1.67
CA TRP A 169 -5.59 7.16 2.63
C TRP A 169 -5.12 7.15 4.12
N MET A 170 -4.05 6.42 4.44
CA MET A 170 -3.34 6.53 5.73
C MET A 170 -2.23 7.61 5.72
N ARG A 171 -1.82 8.07 4.54
CA ARG A 171 -0.77 9.05 4.27
C ARG A 171 -1.24 10.13 3.27
N ASP A 172 -2.44 10.67 3.43
CA ASP A 172 -2.97 11.66 2.49
C ASP A 172 -2.71 13.07 3.03
N ASP A 173 -1.71 13.64 2.36
CA ASP A 173 -1.45 15.00 1.91
C ASP A 173 -1.61 16.20 2.87
N GLU A 174 -0.43 16.79 3.10
CA GLU A 174 -0.07 17.94 3.91
C GLU A 174 -0.33 19.29 3.21
N ARG A 175 -1.19 19.35 2.18
CA ARG A 175 -1.41 20.56 1.39
C ARG A 175 -2.84 21.07 1.51
N SER A 176 -3.18 21.68 2.65
CA SER A 176 -4.33 22.59 2.73
C SER A 176 -4.17 23.60 3.87
N SER A 177 -4.58 24.82 3.57
CA SER A 177 -4.43 26.06 4.34
C SER A 177 -4.89 25.99 5.80
N GLY A 178 -3.97 26.29 6.73
CA GLY A 178 -4.15 27.16 7.90
C GLY A 178 -5.31 27.01 8.89
N ARG A 179 -6.22 26.04 8.78
CA ARG A 179 -7.40 25.92 9.66
C ARG A 179 -7.44 24.57 10.38
N THR A 180 -7.91 24.61 11.62
CA THR A 180 -8.30 23.42 12.38
C THR A 180 -9.39 22.68 11.62
N ARG A 181 -9.17 21.39 11.38
CA ARG A 181 -10.12 20.49 10.72
C ARG A 181 -10.52 19.40 11.70
N SER A 182 -11.83 19.24 11.86
CA SER A 182 -12.45 18.15 12.62
C SER A 182 -13.25 17.31 11.64
N ASP A 183 -12.88 16.04 11.49
CA ASP A 183 -13.61 15.08 10.67
C ASP A 183 -14.19 13.99 11.57
N LEU A 184 -15.44 13.57 11.35
CA LEU A 184 -15.94 12.29 11.85
C LEU A 184 -15.67 11.23 10.76
N LEU A 185 -14.89 10.22 11.09
CA LEU A 185 -14.43 9.22 10.11
C LEU A 185 -15.03 7.85 10.42
N VAL A 186 -15.47 7.20 9.35
CA VAL A 186 -15.72 5.76 9.29
C VAL A 186 -14.73 5.19 8.29
N THR A 187 -13.83 4.32 8.73
CA THR A 187 -12.73 3.81 7.89
C THR A 187 -12.41 2.38 8.23
N THR A 188 -12.07 1.57 7.23
CA THR A 188 -11.55 0.21 7.43
C THR A 188 -10.02 0.26 7.51
N ALA A 189 -9.49 0.98 8.50
CA ALA A 189 -8.09 1.39 8.57
C ALA A 189 -7.09 0.25 8.90
N HIS A 190 -7.47 -1.01 8.75
CA HIS A 190 -6.52 -2.11 8.93
C HIS A 190 -6.74 -3.23 7.92
N THR A 191 -5.81 -4.17 7.91
CA THR A 191 -5.72 -5.25 6.93
C THR A 191 -6.87 -6.23 7.14
N TYR A 192 -7.63 -6.54 6.08
CA TYR A 192 -8.58 -7.66 6.12
C TYR A 192 -7.84 -8.95 6.47
N ASN A 193 -8.25 -9.66 7.52
CA ASN A 193 -7.48 -10.81 7.97
C ASN A 193 -8.36 -11.90 8.60
N ARG A 194 -7.78 -13.11 8.74
CA ARG A 194 -8.52 -14.28 9.25
C ARG A 194 -8.92 -14.21 10.72
N VAL A 195 -8.41 -13.25 11.48
CA VAL A 195 -8.67 -13.11 12.93
C VAL A 195 -9.72 -12.03 13.23
N GLU A 196 -9.70 -10.92 12.50
CA GLU A 196 -10.61 -9.78 12.72
C GLU A 196 -11.71 -9.68 11.66
N GLY A 197 -11.52 -10.29 10.49
CA GLY A 197 -12.30 -9.98 9.30
C GLY A 197 -11.94 -8.58 8.79
N LEU A 198 -12.95 -7.76 8.52
CA LEU A 198 -12.81 -6.34 8.23
C LEU A 198 -12.95 -5.53 9.54
N PRO A 199 -11.89 -4.90 10.04
CA PRO A 199 -11.98 -4.00 11.19
C PRO A 199 -12.45 -2.62 10.75
N ILE A 200 -13.53 -2.14 11.36
CA ILE A 200 -14.17 -0.85 11.08
C ILE A 200 -13.84 0.11 12.24
N TYR A 201 -13.20 1.22 11.92
CA TYR A 201 -12.85 2.29 12.85
C TYR A 201 -13.88 3.41 12.70
N VAL A 202 -14.44 3.85 13.82
CA VAL A 202 -15.42 4.93 13.86
C VAL A 202 -15.02 5.93 14.92
N GLY A 203 -14.91 7.20 14.56
CA GLY A 203 -14.67 8.26 15.53
C GLY A 203 -14.04 9.53 14.97
N PRO A 204 -13.86 10.55 15.83
CA PRO A 204 -13.36 11.85 15.42
C PRO A 204 -11.85 11.87 15.20
N ARG A 205 -11.44 12.67 14.22
CA ARG A 205 -10.06 13.10 14.01
C ARG A 205 -9.99 14.62 13.95
N VAL A 206 -9.18 15.19 14.82
CA VAL A 206 -8.87 16.61 14.84
C VAL A 206 -7.44 16.82 14.39
N ARG A 207 -7.25 17.73 13.44
CA ARG A 207 -5.93 18.22 13.04
C ARG A 207 -5.94 19.73 13.10
N THR A 208 -4.95 20.29 13.78
CA THR A 208 -4.76 21.73 13.79
C THR A 208 -3.33 22.07 13.45
N ARG A 209 -3.15 23.22 12.81
CA ARG A 209 -1.85 23.76 12.44
C ARG A 209 -1.80 25.21 12.88
N SER A 210 -0.79 25.54 13.69
CA SER A 210 -0.49 26.91 14.11
C SER A 210 0.98 27.16 13.81
N GLY A 211 1.27 28.01 12.81
CA GLY A 211 2.63 28.22 12.34
C GLY A 211 3.31 26.94 11.84
N ASP A 212 4.42 26.58 12.47
CA ASP A 212 5.20 25.36 12.27
C ASP A 212 4.83 24.23 13.26
N THR A 213 3.91 24.48 14.20
CA THR A 213 3.32 23.46 15.08
C THR A 213 2.12 22.80 14.42
N ARG A 214 2.05 21.48 14.50
CA ARG A 214 0.94 20.65 14.05
C ARG A 214 0.49 19.78 15.21
N VAL A 215 -0.81 19.71 15.45
CA VAL A 215 -1.39 18.83 16.46
C VAL A 215 -2.37 17.90 15.78
N ARG A 216 -2.29 16.62 16.13
CA ARG A 216 -3.18 15.56 15.65
C ARG A 216 -3.76 14.83 16.85
N ALA A 217 -5.08 14.74 16.92
CA ALA A 217 -5.81 13.96 17.90
C ALA A 217 -6.79 13.02 17.19
N GLU A 218 -6.80 11.76 17.57
CA GLU A 218 -7.68 10.73 17.03
C GLU A 218 -8.26 9.89 18.15
N VAL A 219 -9.56 9.63 18.07
CA VAL A 219 -10.26 8.75 19.00
C VAL A 219 -11.15 7.84 18.16
N PHE A 220 -10.83 6.56 18.12
CA PHE A 220 -11.56 5.57 17.33
C PHE A 220 -12.04 4.43 18.20
N GLY A 221 -13.31 4.07 18.06
CA GLY A 221 -13.82 2.75 18.39
C GLY A 221 -13.57 1.79 17.23
N ILE A 222 -13.15 0.57 17.53
CA ILE A 222 -12.87 -0.48 16.53
C ILE A 222 -13.94 -1.56 16.65
N PHE A 223 -14.58 -1.88 15.54
CA PHE A 223 -15.54 -2.98 15.42
C PHE A 223 -15.03 -4.04 14.45
N ARG A 224 -14.88 -5.28 14.93
CA ARG A 224 -14.34 -6.41 14.16
C ARG A 224 -15.48 -7.30 13.66
N THR A 225 -15.48 -7.63 12.37
CA THR A 225 -16.57 -8.36 11.71
C THR A 225 -16.41 -9.88 11.71
N GLY A 226 -15.29 -10.41 12.21
CA GLY A 226 -14.93 -11.83 12.06
C GLY A 226 -15.87 -12.86 12.71
N ASP A 227 -16.64 -12.50 13.75
CA ASP A 227 -17.63 -13.37 14.40
C ASP A 227 -19.08 -12.85 14.18
N GLY A 228 -19.32 -12.25 13.01
CA GLY A 228 -20.56 -11.53 12.70
C GLY A 228 -20.67 -10.18 13.40
N LEU A 229 -21.74 -9.42 13.12
CA LEU A 229 -22.03 -8.12 13.74
C LEU A 229 -22.53 -8.28 15.19
N THR A 230 -21.74 -8.93 16.05
CA THR A 230 -22.10 -9.16 17.46
C THR A 230 -21.28 -8.28 18.38
N TRP A 231 -21.97 -7.52 19.24
CA TRP A 231 -21.39 -6.63 20.24
C TRP A 231 -20.87 -7.44 21.43
N LYS A 232 -19.68 -8.02 21.27
CA LYS A 232 -18.96 -8.73 22.33
C LYS A 232 -17.64 -8.02 22.61
N ARG A 233 -17.15 -8.12 23.85
CA ARG A 233 -15.87 -7.52 24.28
C ARG A 233 -14.70 -7.94 23.38
N GLU A 234 -14.72 -9.16 22.84
CA GLU A 234 -13.71 -9.69 21.92
C GLU A 234 -13.72 -9.07 20.51
N ASN A 235 -14.81 -8.43 20.11
CA ASN A 235 -14.99 -7.81 18.79
C ASN A 235 -14.84 -6.29 18.82
N LEU A 236 -14.73 -5.72 20.03
CA LEU A 236 -14.57 -4.29 20.24
C LEU A 236 -13.12 -3.98 20.60
N GLY A 237 -12.63 -2.85 20.13
CA GLY A 237 -11.32 -2.31 20.47
C GLY A 237 -11.36 -0.80 20.43
N HIS A 238 -10.22 -0.17 20.71
CA HIS A 238 -10.11 1.27 20.65
C HIS A 238 -8.73 1.69 20.18
N ARG A 239 -8.66 2.91 19.65
CA ARG A 239 -7.39 3.55 19.33
C ARG A 239 -7.50 5.04 19.60
N VAL A 240 -6.65 5.52 20.50
CA VAL A 240 -6.49 6.93 20.80
C VAL A 240 -5.08 7.33 20.42
N LEU A 241 -4.92 8.44 19.71
CA LEU A 241 -3.63 9.03 19.37
C LEU A 241 -3.69 10.52 19.68
N PHE A 242 -2.65 11.01 20.33
CA PHE A 242 -2.39 12.43 20.45
C PHE A 242 -0.94 12.69 20.06
N GLU A 243 -0.69 13.59 19.12
CA GLU A 243 0.65 13.94 18.65
C GLU A 243 0.75 15.45 18.46
N VAL A 244 1.84 16.02 18.97
CA VAL A 244 2.26 17.39 18.70
C VAL A 244 3.57 17.31 17.94
N ARG A 245 3.62 17.93 16.76
CA ARG A 245 4.79 17.98 15.88
C ARG A 245 5.20 19.42 15.65
N GLN A 246 6.44 19.74 15.96
CA GLN A 246 7.06 21.04 15.81
C GLN A 246 8.07 20.99 14.66
N GLY A 247 7.91 21.86 13.66
CA GLY A 247 8.86 22.02 12.55
C GLY A 247 8.31 21.55 11.19
N ASN A 248 8.93 22.05 10.10
CA ASN A 248 8.47 21.82 8.74
C ASN A 248 9.29 20.74 8.01
N SER A 249 10.57 21.01 7.76
CA SER A 249 11.51 20.10 7.07
C SER A 249 12.36 19.28 8.03
N ALA A 250 12.56 19.78 9.24
CA ALA A 250 13.16 19.08 10.36
C ALA A 250 12.51 19.56 11.66
N GLY A 251 12.52 18.70 12.68
CA GLY A 251 11.94 19.06 13.97
C GLY A 251 11.67 17.86 14.86
N VAL A 252 10.79 18.08 15.83
CA VAL A 252 10.48 17.13 16.91
C VAL A 252 9.00 16.83 16.93
N ALA A 253 8.63 15.57 17.14
CA ALA A 253 7.26 15.18 17.47
C ALA A 253 7.23 14.49 18.83
N ILE A 254 6.20 14.76 19.60
CA ILE A 254 5.92 14.11 20.88
C ILE A 254 4.48 13.62 20.80
N GLY A 255 4.25 12.37 21.15
CA GLY A 255 2.92 11.80 21.11
C GLY A 255 2.71 10.65 22.07
N GLY A 256 1.43 10.30 22.23
CA GLY A 256 0.99 9.16 23.01
C GLY A 256 -0.10 8.40 22.26
N ARG A 257 -0.13 7.09 22.45
CA ARG A 257 -1.20 6.22 21.95
C ARG A 257 -1.75 5.34 23.07
N LEU A 258 -3.08 5.16 23.07
CA LEU A 258 -3.77 4.09 23.79
C LEU A 258 -4.43 3.20 22.76
N PHE A 259 -4.37 1.89 22.95
CA PHE A 259 -4.78 0.96 21.92
C PHE A 259 -5.25 -0.36 22.50
N ASP A 260 -6.27 -0.92 21.86
CA ASP A 260 -6.72 -2.30 21.97
C ASP A 260 -6.95 -2.80 20.54
N ASP A 261 -5.85 -3.15 19.87
CA ASP A 261 -5.80 -3.55 18.46
C ASP A 261 -5.20 -4.96 18.31
N VAL A 262 -5.53 -5.61 17.18
CA VAL A 262 -4.85 -6.85 16.80
C VAL A 262 -3.69 -6.45 15.90
N ASP A 263 -2.50 -6.89 16.26
CA ASP A 263 -1.29 -6.61 15.53
C ASP A 263 -0.75 -7.85 14.80
N ALA A 264 0.04 -7.62 13.75
CA ALA A 264 0.62 -8.66 12.94
C ALA A 264 2.09 -8.95 13.30
N VAL A 265 2.43 -10.23 13.31
CA VAL A 265 3.81 -10.75 13.35
C VAL A 265 4.46 -10.55 11.98
N GLU A 266 5.72 -10.12 11.97
CA GLU A 266 6.55 -9.95 10.76
C GLU A 266 5.96 -9.07 9.65
N LYS A 267 5.70 -7.79 9.95
CA LYS A 267 5.20 -6.81 8.96
C LYS A 267 6.18 -6.43 7.83
N TRP A 268 7.42 -6.91 7.87
CA TRP A 268 8.49 -6.48 6.97
C TRP A 268 8.41 -7.12 5.57
N GLN A 269 7.69 -8.24 5.44
CA GLN A 269 7.57 -9.01 4.20
C GLN A 269 6.59 -8.36 3.21
N LEU A 270 5.29 -8.50 3.44
CA LEU A 270 4.24 -8.01 2.53
C LEU A 270 3.57 -6.76 3.07
N THR A 271 3.03 -5.94 2.17
CA THR A 271 2.25 -4.75 2.57
C THR A 271 0.88 -5.15 3.14
N ASP A 272 0.31 -4.29 3.98
CA ASP A 272 -1.03 -4.46 4.56
C ASP A 272 -2.10 -4.66 3.48
N THR A 273 -2.02 -3.90 2.38
CA THR A 273 -2.95 -4.01 1.26
C THR A 273 -2.84 -5.35 0.54
N GLU A 274 -1.62 -5.83 0.25
CA GLU A 274 -1.41 -7.10 -0.42
C GLU A 274 -1.90 -8.28 0.42
N VAL A 275 -1.61 -8.27 1.73
CA VAL A 275 -2.10 -9.33 2.62
C VAL A 275 -3.62 -9.29 2.72
N GLY A 276 -4.21 -8.09 2.84
CA GLY A 276 -5.65 -7.92 2.97
C GLY A 276 -6.43 -8.40 1.75
N LEU A 277 -5.95 -8.04 0.56
CA LEU A 277 -6.58 -8.47 -0.70
C LEU A 277 -6.39 -9.97 -0.93
N ASN A 278 -5.21 -10.54 -0.63
CA ASN A 278 -5.01 -11.98 -0.73
C ASN A 278 -5.91 -12.76 0.23
N ALA A 279 -6.10 -12.26 1.45
CA ALA A 279 -7.02 -12.86 2.41
C ALA A 279 -8.46 -12.78 1.89
N PHE A 280 -8.93 -11.59 1.49
CA PHE A 280 -10.31 -11.37 1.06
C PHE A 280 -10.67 -12.10 -0.24
N LEU A 281 -9.78 -12.07 -1.23
CA LEU A 281 -10.05 -12.66 -2.55
C LEU A 281 -9.79 -14.17 -2.54
N PHE A 282 -8.64 -14.61 -1.99
CA PHE A 282 -8.13 -15.96 -2.24
C PHE A 282 -8.10 -16.87 -1.01
N THR A 283 -8.56 -16.43 0.17
CA THR A 283 -8.41 -17.15 1.44
C THR A 283 -6.91 -17.38 1.79
N ARG A 284 -6.03 -16.47 1.35
CA ARG A 284 -4.57 -16.58 1.57
C ARG A 284 -4.07 -15.46 2.47
N ASP A 285 -3.82 -15.80 3.72
CA ASP A 285 -3.31 -14.87 4.73
C ASP A 285 -1.86 -15.23 5.10
N TYR A 286 -0.95 -14.32 4.79
CA TYR A 286 0.51 -14.47 4.91
C TYR A 286 1.08 -13.84 6.21
N ARG A 287 0.25 -13.59 7.22
CA ARG A 287 0.70 -13.05 8.51
C ARG A 287 0.15 -13.86 9.67
N ASP A 288 0.72 -13.67 10.85
CA ASP A 288 0.10 -14.16 12.10
C ASP A 288 -0.30 -12.98 12.95
N TYR A 289 -1.28 -13.20 13.83
CA TYR A 289 -1.93 -12.10 14.54
C TYR A 289 -1.99 -12.37 16.03
N TRP A 290 -1.86 -11.31 16.81
CA TRP A 290 -1.96 -11.34 18.26
C TRP A 290 -2.59 -10.04 18.75
N GLN A 291 -3.26 -10.04 19.90
CA GLN A 291 -3.91 -8.84 20.41
C GLN A 291 -3.01 -8.16 21.43
N ARG A 292 -2.91 -6.84 21.30
CA ARG A 292 -2.24 -5.97 22.26
C ARG A 292 -3.19 -4.95 22.82
N HIS A 293 -3.12 -4.75 24.12
CA HIS A 293 -3.87 -3.73 24.82
C HIS A 293 -2.97 -2.97 25.76
N GLY A 294 -2.86 -1.66 25.59
CA GLY A 294 -1.98 -0.87 26.42
C GLY A 294 -1.84 0.58 25.98
N GLY A 295 -0.76 1.19 26.44
CA GLY A 295 -0.46 2.58 26.17
C GLY A 295 1.04 2.81 26.02
N GLN A 296 1.41 3.74 25.15
CA GLN A 296 2.80 4.18 25.03
C GLN A 296 2.91 5.67 24.73
N GLY A 297 4.01 6.26 25.19
CA GLY A 297 4.50 7.56 24.76
C GLY A 297 5.62 7.40 23.74
N TYR A 298 5.85 8.43 22.93
CA TYR A 298 7.00 8.49 22.04
C TYR A 298 7.47 9.92 21.79
N VAL A 299 8.76 10.00 21.46
CA VAL A 299 9.41 11.19 20.91
C VAL A 299 10.02 10.80 19.58
N SER A 300 9.85 11.62 18.55
CA SER A 300 10.56 11.45 17.29
C SER A 300 11.24 12.71 16.81
N LEU A 301 12.39 12.53 16.20
CA LEU A 301 13.17 13.55 15.51
C LEU A 301 13.03 13.25 14.02
N PHE A 302 12.53 14.20 13.24
CA PHE A 302 12.38 14.03 11.80
C PHE A 302 13.24 15.04 11.06
N ALA A 303 13.75 14.66 9.89
CA ALA A 303 14.55 15.52 9.03
C ALA A 303 14.46 15.11 7.56
N GLY A 304 14.55 16.10 6.66
CA GLY A 304 14.68 15.87 5.23
C GLY A 304 13.44 15.19 4.61
N ARG A 305 13.68 14.37 3.56
CA ARG A 305 12.64 13.76 2.72
C ARG A 305 12.12 12.40 3.23
N GLY A 306 12.11 12.19 4.55
CA GLY A 306 11.59 10.96 5.14
C GLY A 306 12.50 10.27 6.15
N SER A 307 13.55 10.95 6.63
CA SER A 307 14.37 10.42 7.72
C SER A 307 13.70 10.73 9.07
N GLU A 308 13.63 9.73 9.94
CA GLU A 308 12.99 9.83 11.26
C GLU A 308 13.70 8.92 12.26
N LEU A 309 14.01 9.43 13.44
CA LEU A 309 14.44 8.66 14.61
C LEU A 309 13.34 8.75 15.66
N LYS A 310 12.81 7.63 16.11
CA LYS A 310 11.70 7.57 17.05
C LYS A 310 12.04 6.66 18.22
N ALA A 311 11.91 7.16 19.43
CA ALA A 311 11.96 6.39 20.67
C ALA A 311 10.56 6.32 21.26
N SER A 312 10.09 5.12 21.59
CA SER A 312 8.81 4.91 22.27
C SER A 312 8.95 4.01 23.48
N TYR A 313 8.19 4.32 24.52
CA TYR A 313 8.13 3.53 25.75
C TYR A 313 6.69 3.35 26.17
N GLY A 314 6.32 2.13 26.56
CA GLY A 314 4.97 1.83 27.03
C GLY A 314 4.80 0.45 27.63
N GLU A 315 3.60 0.19 28.12
CA GLU A 315 3.21 -1.10 28.68
C GLU A 315 2.09 -1.70 27.82
N GLU A 316 2.24 -2.97 27.48
CA GLU A 316 1.33 -3.73 26.65
C GLU A 316 0.95 -5.05 27.32
N ARG A 317 -0.35 -5.34 27.38
CA ARG A 317 -0.87 -6.66 27.66
C ARG A 317 -1.06 -7.43 26.36
N TRP A 318 -0.46 -8.60 26.28
CA TRP A 318 -0.46 -9.48 25.12
C TRP A 318 -1.43 -10.62 25.33
N SER A 319 -2.18 -10.96 24.28
CA SER A 319 -3.13 -12.08 24.28
C SER A 319 -3.18 -12.77 22.93
N SER A 320 -3.38 -14.10 22.95
CA SER A 320 -3.50 -14.87 21.73
C SER A 320 -4.89 -14.72 21.11
N ARG A 321 -4.95 -14.82 19.78
CA ARG A 321 -6.20 -14.80 19.03
C ARG A 321 -6.34 -16.06 18.20
N ARG A 322 -7.56 -16.57 18.08
CA ARG A 322 -7.85 -17.72 17.22
C ARG A 322 -8.25 -17.24 15.83
N SER A 323 -7.95 -18.04 14.82
CA SER A 323 -8.51 -17.84 13.48
C SER A 323 -10.02 -18.01 13.51
N ARG A 324 -10.73 -17.20 12.73
CA ARG A 324 -12.17 -17.22 12.56
C ARG A 324 -12.53 -17.59 11.13
N ASN A 325 -13.77 -18.02 10.92
CA ASN A 325 -14.26 -18.28 9.56
C ASN A 325 -14.79 -17.00 8.94
N VAL A 326 -13.88 -16.15 8.46
CA VAL A 326 -14.21 -14.85 7.85
C VAL A 326 -14.57 -15.03 6.36
N LEU A 327 -15.30 -14.08 5.80
CA LEU A 327 -15.77 -14.13 4.40
C LEU A 327 -14.59 -14.15 3.40
N SER A 328 -14.70 -14.91 2.31
CA SER A 328 -13.85 -14.74 1.14
C SER A 328 -14.68 -14.85 -0.14
N ILE A 329 -14.21 -14.24 -1.24
CA ILE A 329 -14.97 -14.20 -2.49
C ILE A 329 -14.76 -15.47 -3.33
N VAL A 330 -13.52 -15.86 -3.58
CA VAL A 330 -13.21 -16.88 -4.60
C VAL A 330 -13.19 -18.29 -4.01
N ASN A 331 -12.73 -18.45 -2.77
CA ASN A 331 -12.42 -19.76 -2.17
C ASN A 331 -13.08 -19.92 -0.80
N ASP A 332 -14.41 -19.90 -0.73
CA ASP A 332 -15.18 -20.08 0.51
C ASP A 332 -15.12 -21.51 1.09
N LYS A 333 -14.69 -22.49 0.29
CA LYS A 333 -14.57 -23.91 0.67
C LYS A 333 -13.20 -24.31 1.25
N VAL A 334 -12.18 -23.47 1.11
CA VAL A 334 -10.84 -23.76 1.62
C VAL A 334 -10.78 -23.35 3.10
N PRO A 335 -10.41 -24.24 4.03
CA PRO A 335 -10.31 -23.87 5.43
C PRO A 335 -9.20 -22.83 5.63
N TRP A 336 -9.46 -21.84 6.48
CA TRP A 336 -8.47 -20.86 6.89
C TRP A 336 -7.29 -21.54 7.62
N ARG A 337 -6.06 -21.09 7.33
CA ARG A 337 -4.88 -21.48 8.10
C ARG A 337 -5.08 -21.12 9.57
N ALA A 338 -4.75 -22.04 10.48
CA ALA A 338 -4.78 -21.77 11.91
C ALA A 338 -3.93 -20.52 12.25
N ASN A 339 -4.40 -19.71 13.20
CA ASN A 339 -3.56 -18.66 13.76
C ASN A 339 -2.70 -19.27 14.89
N PRO A 340 -1.36 -19.20 14.82
CA PRO A 340 -0.51 -19.72 15.87
C PRO A 340 -0.80 -19.07 17.22
N LEU A 341 -0.63 -19.82 18.30
CA LEU A 341 -0.72 -19.27 19.65
C LEU A 341 0.47 -18.35 19.89
N ALA A 342 0.16 -17.14 20.34
CA ALA A 342 1.12 -16.15 20.78
C ALA A 342 1.29 -16.26 22.30
N ASP A 343 2.42 -15.80 22.81
CA ASP A 343 2.66 -15.76 24.26
C ASP A 343 1.83 -14.64 24.89
N GLU A 344 1.22 -14.94 26.03
CA GLU A 344 0.32 -14.03 26.75
C GLU A 344 1.01 -13.50 28.01
N GLY A 345 0.85 -12.22 28.30
CA GLY A 345 1.58 -11.57 29.37
C GLY A 345 1.43 -10.07 29.43
N VAL A 346 2.19 -9.43 30.31
CA VAL A 346 2.29 -7.97 30.41
C VAL A 346 3.74 -7.58 30.25
N MET A 347 4.03 -6.73 29.27
CA MET A 347 5.37 -6.34 28.87
C MET A 347 5.51 -4.82 28.83
N LYS A 348 6.61 -4.32 29.37
CA LYS A 348 7.08 -2.96 29.15
C LYS A 348 8.05 -2.98 27.97
N LEU A 349 7.80 -2.14 26.98
CA LEU A 349 8.56 -2.12 25.73
C LEU A 349 9.22 -0.77 25.55
N LEU A 350 10.54 -0.79 25.35
CA LEU A 350 11.31 0.30 24.79
C LEU A 350 11.61 -0.03 23.33
N THR A 351 11.15 0.82 22.41
CA THR A 351 11.40 0.65 20.97
C THR A 351 12.12 1.87 20.43
N LEU A 352 13.21 1.64 19.70
CA LEU A 352 13.94 2.64 18.94
C LEU A 352 13.83 2.31 17.45
N SER A 353 13.18 3.17 16.68
CA SER A 353 13.02 3.03 15.23
C SER A 353 13.78 4.14 14.53
N ALA A 354 14.56 3.80 13.51
CA ALA A 354 15.30 4.76 12.69
C ALA A 354 15.01 4.50 11.21
N THR A 355 14.62 5.54 10.48
CA THR A 355 14.49 5.54 9.03
C THR A 355 15.43 6.57 8.44
N PHE A 356 16.19 6.19 7.42
CA PHE A 356 17.05 7.08 6.66
C PHE A 356 16.77 6.89 5.17
N ASP A 357 16.24 7.92 4.52
CA ASP A 357 15.82 7.86 3.12
C ASP A 357 16.51 8.95 2.29
N THR A 358 17.31 8.50 1.33
CA THR A 358 18.01 9.36 0.36
C THR A 358 17.62 8.99 -1.08
N ARG A 359 16.55 8.21 -1.26
CA ARG A 359 16.09 7.81 -2.59
C ARG A 359 15.71 9.03 -3.42
N ASN A 360 16.01 8.94 -4.71
CA ASN A 360 15.64 9.99 -5.67
C ASN A 360 14.11 10.11 -5.85
N SER A 361 13.37 9.01 -5.67
CA SER A 361 11.91 8.94 -5.68
C SER A 361 11.45 7.85 -4.72
N SER A 362 10.37 8.09 -3.99
CA SER A 362 9.78 7.11 -3.07
C SER A 362 8.97 6.03 -3.79
N LYS A 363 8.42 6.36 -4.97
CA LYS A 363 7.58 5.47 -5.79
C LYS A 363 8.38 4.70 -6.84
N ASP A 364 9.35 5.36 -7.49
CA ASP A 364 10.24 4.76 -8.49
C ASP A 364 11.72 5.02 -8.16
N PRO A 365 12.25 4.38 -7.11
CA PRO A 365 13.63 4.58 -6.72
C PRO A 365 14.58 3.98 -7.77
N ARG A 366 15.39 4.85 -8.39
CA ARG A 366 16.46 4.47 -9.33
C ARG A 366 17.85 4.68 -8.73
N ALA A 367 17.95 5.52 -7.70
CA ALA A 367 19.19 5.86 -7.02
C ALA A 367 18.95 6.20 -5.55
N GLY A 368 19.99 6.05 -4.72
CA GLY A 368 19.97 6.39 -3.30
C GLY A 368 19.93 5.17 -2.37
N TRP A 369 19.73 5.45 -1.08
CA TRP A 369 19.64 4.48 0.00
C TRP A 369 18.32 4.60 0.73
N TYR A 370 17.78 3.46 1.17
CA TYR A 370 16.71 3.40 2.15
C TYR A 370 17.10 2.43 3.25
N LEU A 371 17.23 2.95 4.47
CA LEU A 371 17.58 2.20 5.65
C LEU A 371 16.43 2.30 6.63
N ARG A 372 16.05 1.16 7.21
CA ARG A 372 15.12 1.08 8.32
C ARG A 372 15.69 0.15 9.39
N GLY A 373 15.91 0.67 10.59
CA GLY A 373 16.32 -0.08 11.76
C GLY A 373 15.24 -0.01 12.84
N ASP A 374 15.00 -1.12 13.52
CA ASP A 374 14.08 -1.24 14.65
C ASP A 374 14.79 -2.04 15.75
N TYR A 375 15.00 -1.43 16.91
CA TYR A 375 15.49 -2.09 18.13
C TYR A 375 14.37 -2.11 19.17
N GLU A 376 14.15 -3.25 19.80
CA GLU A 376 13.13 -3.43 20.82
C GLU A 376 13.76 -4.13 22.03
N HIS A 377 13.58 -3.53 23.20
CA HIS A 377 13.88 -4.12 24.48
C HIS A 377 12.58 -4.31 25.26
N GLY A 378 12.32 -5.54 25.69
CA GLY A 378 11.12 -5.92 26.43
C GLY A 378 11.48 -6.43 27.82
N ASP A 379 10.71 -6.02 28.81
CA ASP A 379 10.82 -6.43 30.21
C ASP A 379 9.41 -6.64 30.79
N GLY A 380 9.13 -7.83 31.32
CA GLY A 380 7.83 -8.12 31.92
C GLY A 380 7.63 -9.58 32.24
N THR A 381 6.37 -10.00 32.29
CA THR A 381 5.95 -11.36 32.71
C THR A 381 5.14 -12.04 31.62
N LEU A 382 5.50 -13.28 31.31
CA LEU A 382 4.74 -14.14 30.40
C LEU A 382 3.91 -15.14 31.20
N ALA A 383 2.60 -14.92 31.24
CA ALA A 383 1.66 -15.79 31.93
C ALA A 383 1.43 -17.11 31.19
N ARG A 384 1.50 -17.11 29.85
CA ARG A 384 1.38 -18.33 29.04
C ARG A 384 2.39 -18.30 27.90
N VAL A 385 3.15 -19.37 27.77
CA VAL A 385 4.16 -19.51 26.72
C VAL A 385 3.84 -20.70 25.83
N ASN A 386 3.91 -20.49 24.53
CA ASN A 386 3.80 -21.52 23.53
C ASN A 386 5.19 -22.06 23.17
N ALA A 387 5.63 -23.09 23.88
CA ALA A 387 6.94 -23.70 23.68
C ALA A 387 6.99 -24.54 22.39
N LEU A 388 7.30 -23.88 21.28
CA LEU A 388 7.39 -24.49 19.95
C LEU A 388 8.82 -24.81 19.51
N VAL A 389 9.80 -24.41 20.30
CA VAL A 389 11.23 -24.66 20.07
C VAL A 389 11.95 -24.94 21.39
N PRO A 390 13.14 -25.56 21.34
CA PRO A 390 13.95 -25.79 22.54
C PRO A 390 14.33 -24.52 23.29
N SER A 391 14.51 -23.40 22.57
CA SER A 391 14.80 -22.09 23.16
C SER A 391 13.53 -21.32 23.52
N ALA A 392 12.37 -21.94 23.75
CA ALA A 392 11.19 -21.18 24.17
C ALA A 392 11.31 -20.70 25.63
N PRO A 393 10.74 -19.53 25.99
CA PRO A 393 10.64 -19.13 27.39
C PRO A 393 9.90 -20.17 28.25
N ALA A 394 10.18 -20.20 29.54
CA ALA A 394 9.43 -21.03 30.47
C ALA A 394 8.03 -20.42 30.71
N PRO A 395 6.99 -21.22 30.96
CA PRO A 395 5.69 -20.70 31.38
C PRO A 395 5.79 -19.94 32.71
N GLU A 396 4.99 -18.89 32.87
CA GLU A 396 4.93 -18.09 34.11
C GLU A 396 6.29 -17.51 34.53
N SER A 397 7.11 -17.13 33.55
CA SER A 397 8.44 -16.56 33.79
C SER A 397 8.45 -15.05 33.59
N ASP A 398 9.39 -14.40 34.28
CA ASP A 398 9.89 -13.11 33.83
C ASP A 398 10.55 -13.29 32.46
N ALA A 399 10.45 -12.28 31.60
CA ALA A 399 11.02 -12.28 30.27
C ALA A 399 11.66 -10.92 29.98
N VAL A 400 12.99 -10.91 29.91
CA VAL A 400 13.77 -9.72 29.55
C VAL A 400 14.53 -10.01 28.27
N TYR A 401 14.19 -9.37 27.15
CA TYR A 401 14.84 -9.65 25.88
C TYR A 401 15.17 -8.37 25.12
N SER A 402 16.19 -8.44 24.25
CA SER A 402 16.44 -7.43 23.24
C SER A 402 16.52 -8.03 21.85
N ARG A 403 15.88 -7.38 20.88
CA ARG A 403 15.91 -7.76 19.47
C ARG A 403 16.15 -6.56 18.58
N ALA A 404 16.74 -6.81 17.42
CA ALA A 404 16.89 -5.81 16.37
C ALA A 404 16.41 -6.34 15.02
N LEU A 405 15.98 -5.44 14.16
CA LEU A 405 15.68 -5.68 12.75
C LEU A 405 16.27 -4.51 11.94
N LEU A 406 16.96 -4.83 10.85
CA LEU A 406 17.57 -3.88 9.93
C LEU A 406 17.20 -4.28 8.50
N ASP A 407 16.52 -3.39 7.78
CA ASP A 407 16.25 -3.47 6.34
C ASP A 407 17.06 -2.39 5.63
N LEU A 408 18.06 -2.82 4.87
CA LEU A 408 18.99 -1.98 4.11
C LEU A 408 18.71 -2.16 2.63
N ARG A 409 18.38 -1.09 1.92
CA ARG A 409 18.16 -1.09 0.47
C ARG A 409 19.05 -0.08 -0.23
N ARG A 410 19.68 -0.53 -1.31
CA ARG A 410 20.51 0.28 -2.20
C ARG A 410 19.97 0.21 -3.62
N TYR A 411 19.81 1.37 -4.24
CA TYR A 411 19.37 1.49 -5.63
C TYR A 411 20.50 2.05 -6.49
N ASN A 412 21.00 1.29 -7.46
CA ASN A 412 22.10 1.73 -8.30
C ASN A 412 21.62 1.91 -9.74
N ARG A 413 21.65 3.14 -10.25
CA ARG A 413 21.39 3.40 -11.66
C ARG A 413 22.57 2.91 -12.50
N LEU A 414 22.35 1.92 -13.37
CA LEU A 414 23.37 1.43 -14.31
C LEU A 414 23.35 2.20 -15.63
N GLY A 415 22.19 2.75 -16.02
CA GLY A 415 22.04 3.54 -17.24
C GLY A 415 20.73 4.32 -17.28
N PRO A 416 20.35 4.89 -18.44
CA PRO A 416 19.09 5.61 -18.58
C PRO A 416 17.86 4.76 -18.22
N ASN A 417 17.89 3.50 -18.63
CA ASN A 417 16.76 2.56 -18.60
C ASN A 417 17.01 1.32 -17.73
N GLY A 418 18.03 1.33 -16.86
CA GLY A 418 18.42 0.15 -16.09
C GLY A 418 18.94 0.46 -14.70
N SER A 419 18.58 -0.38 -13.73
CA SER A 419 19.00 -0.28 -12.33
C SER A 419 19.32 -1.65 -11.72
N LEU A 420 20.33 -1.66 -10.85
CA LEU A 420 20.68 -2.79 -10.00
C LEU A 420 20.38 -2.45 -8.55
N ASN A 421 19.40 -3.14 -7.97
CA ASN A 421 18.93 -2.93 -6.62
C ASN A 421 19.39 -4.07 -5.72
N MET A 422 19.77 -3.73 -4.49
CA MET A 422 20.24 -4.68 -3.48
C MET A 422 19.50 -4.43 -2.18
N ARG A 423 19.05 -5.50 -1.52
CA ARG A 423 18.38 -5.43 -0.21
C ARG A 423 18.99 -6.47 0.72
N ALA A 424 19.26 -6.05 1.94
CA ALA A 424 19.68 -6.92 3.03
C ALA A 424 18.72 -6.73 4.20
N VAL A 425 18.13 -7.81 4.70
CA VAL A 425 17.32 -7.81 5.92
C VAL A 425 18.00 -8.69 6.96
N LEU A 426 18.38 -8.09 8.08
CA LEU A 426 19.02 -8.78 9.20
C LEU A 426 18.12 -8.57 10.41
N GLY A 427 17.72 -9.65 11.07
CA GLY A 427 16.84 -9.54 12.24
C GLY A 427 17.13 -10.61 13.26
N GLY A 428 16.94 -10.31 14.53
CA GLY A 428 17.02 -11.35 15.55
C GLY A 428 17.29 -10.89 16.96
N TRP A 429 17.41 -11.89 17.82
CA TRP A 429 17.80 -11.80 19.22
C TRP A 429 19.23 -11.26 19.38
N ILE A 430 19.38 -10.29 20.28
CA ILE A 430 20.64 -9.61 20.60
C ILE A 430 21.17 -10.10 21.96
N ASP A 431 20.34 -10.01 23.00
CA ASP A 431 20.63 -10.43 24.36
C ASP A 431 19.35 -10.70 25.17
N GLY A 432 19.55 -11.19 26.40
CA GLY A 432 18.48 -11.51 27.34
C GLY A 432 17.93 -12.92 27.22
N ASP A 433 16.72 -13.10 27.70
CA ASP A 433 15.94 -14.32 27.61
C ASP A 433 15.50 -14.61 26.17
N PRO A 434 15.00 -15.83 25.90
CA PRO A 434 14.55 -16.17 24.57
C PRO A 434 13.36 -15.33 24.10
N LEU A 435 13.26 -15.16 22.78
CA LEU A 435 12.21 -14.31 22.21
C LEU A 435 10.82 -14.95 22.39
N PRO A 436 9.82 -14.14 22.78
CA PRO A 436 8.42 -14.54 22.71
C PRO A 436 8.03 -14.96 21.28
N ALA A 437 7.06 -15.86 21.16
CA ALA A 437 6.63 -16.45 19.88
C ALA A 437 6.32 -15.40 18.80
N GLN A 438 5.60 -14.33 19.15
CA GLN A 438 5.23 -13.21 18.27
C GLN A 438 6.40 -12.28 17.91
N ARG A 439 7.59 -12.49 18.48
CA ARG A 439 8.81 -11.70 18.23
C ARG A 439 9.90 -12.46 17.49
N ARG A 440 9.67 -13.74 17.18
CA ARG A 440 10.53 -14.57 16.33
C ARG A 440 10.36 -14.24 14.85
N PHE A 441 11.26 -14.78 14.04
CA PHE A 441 11.40 -14.46 12.63
C PHE A 441 11.25 -15.68 11.73
N SER A 442 11.00 -15.43 10.45
CA SER A 442 11.03 -16.43 9.38
C SER A 442 11.56 -15.81 8.09
N VAL A 443 12.31 -16.59 7.33
CA VAL A 443 12.83 -16.25 6.01
C VAL A 443 12.20 -17.21 5.01
N SER A 444 10.96 -16.91 4.64
CA SER A 444 10.18 -17.70 3.68
C SER A 444 8.99 -16.88 3.20
N GLY A 445 8.45 -17.21 2.02
CA GLY A 445 7.27 -16.58 1.47
C GLY A 445 7.58 -15.58 0.36
N ILE A 446 6.52 -15.00 -0.19
CA ILE A 446 6.51 -14.32 -1.49
C ILE A 446 7.42 -13.08 -1.54
N ASP A 447 7.63 -12.39 -0.42
CA ASP A 447 8.57 -11.25 -0.37
C ASP A 447 10.01 -11.68 -0.08
N ALA A 448 10.21 -12.66 0.81
CA ALA A 448 11.55 -13.07 1.25
C ALA A 448 12.22 -14.00 0.24
N LEU A 449 11.62 -15.16 0.02
CA LEU A 449 12.11 -16.24 -0.84
C LEU A 449 10.91 -16.79 -1.65
N PRO A 450 10.50 -16.12 -2.74
CA PRO A 450 9.32 -16.48 -3.51
C PRO A 450 9.37 -17.85 -4.18
N GLY A 451 10.56 -18.42 -4.38
CA GLY A 451 10.71 -19.79 -4.88
C GLY A 451 10.23 -20.85 -3.87
N PHE A 452 9.96 -20.44 -2.63
CA PHE A 452 9.50 -21.29 -1.54
C PHE A 452 8.09 -20.89 -1.11
N ASP A 453 7.24 -21.88 -0.87
CA ASP A 453 5.90 -21.65 -0.33
C ASP A 453 5.98 -21.01 1.06
N PHE A 454 4.99 -20.16 1.37
CA PHE A 454 4.94 -19.42 2.63
C PHE A 454 5.02 -20.37 3.83
N ARG A 455 6.16 -20.27 4.54
CA ARG A 455 6.48 -21.00 5.77
C ARG A 455 6.13 -22.48 5.66
N ARG A 456 6.39 -23.09 4.50
CA ARG A 456 6.24 -24.54 4.32
C ARG A 456 7.50 -25.22 4.82
N GLN A 457 7.34 -26.23 5.67
CA GLN A 457 8.45 -27.08 6.08
C GLN A 457 8.79 -28.04 4.94
N LEU A 458 10.06 -28.09 4.54
CA LEU A 458 10.52 -28.98 3.46
C LEU A 458 11.09 -30.30 3.97
N ASN A 459 11.84 -30.24 5.08
CA ASN A 459 12.55 -31.36 5.67
C ASN A 459 12.26 -31.41 7.18
N ASP A 460 12.72 -32.45 7.87
CA ASP A 460 12.58 -32.60 9.34
C ASP A 460 13.11 -31.40 10.13
N THR A 461 14.05 -30.65 9.55
CA THR A 461 14.54 -29.37 10.07
C THR A 461 14.47 -28.30 8.99
N ASP A 462 13.72 -27.23 9.26
CA ASP A 462 13.48 -26.17 8.28
C ASP A 462 14.27 -24.91 8.60
N VAL A 463 15.17 -24.55 7.70
CA VAL A 463 16.09 -23.42 7.87
C VAL A 463 15.46 -22.05 7.58
N GLY A 464 14.25 -22.03 7.01
CA GLY A 464 13.51 -20.79 6.75
C GLY A 464 12.65 -20.37 7.93
N THR A 465 12.09 -21.33 8.66
CA THR A 465 11.14 -21.10 9.76
C THR A 465 11.67 -21.53 11.11
N CYS A 466 12.75 -22.31 11.15
CA CYS A 466 13.30 -22.98 12.33
C CYS A 466 12.33 -23.98 12.97
N ALA A 467 11.37 -24.48 12.19
CA ALA A 467 10.51 -25.58 12.57
C ALA A 467 11.26 -26.91 12.51
N THR A 468 10.90 -27.81 13.42
CA THR A 468 11.41 -29.19 13.46
C THR A 468 10.26 -30.18 13.55
N GLY A 469 10.51 -31.41 13.10
CA GLY A 469 9.54 -32.50 13.14
C GLY A 469 8.67 -32.56 11.89
N ASP A 470 7.39 -32.90 12.06
CA ASP A 470 6.47 -33.17 10.96
C ASP A 470 5.70 -31.93 10.47
N GLU A 471 5.59 -31.78 9.13
CA GLU A 471 4.92 -30.67 8.47
C GLU A 471 3.40 -30.62 8.75
N GLN A 472 2.74 -31.76 8.98
CA GLN A 472 1.31 -31.76 9.33
C GLN A 472 1.11 -31.20 10.73
N ALA A 473 1.94 -31.61 11.70
CA ALA A 473 1.92 -31.05 13.04
C ALA A 473 2.24 -29.54 13.05
N TYR A 474 3.22 -29.11 12.24
CA TYR A 474 3.57 -27.69 12.08
C TYR A 474 2.43 -26.89 11.42
N THR A 475 1.76 -27.47 10.41
CA THR A 475 0.60 -26.87 9.74
C THR A 475 -0.61 -26.77 10.66
N ALA A 476 -0.86 -27.77 11.50
CA ALA A 476 -1.95 -27.73 12.50
C ALA A 476 -1.77 -26.60 13.52
N ARG A 477 -0.51 -26.20 13.79
CA ARG A 477 -0.16 -25.07 14.65
C ARG A 477 -0.15 -23.72 13.91
N GLY A 478 -0.47 -23.72 12.62
CA GLY A 478 -0.58 -22.51 11.82
C GLY A 478 0.74 -22.00 11.23
N ARG A 479 1.81 -22.80 11.18
CA ARG A 479 3.11 -22.41 10.59
C ARG A 479 3.72 -21.11 11.19
N PRO A 480 3.95 -21.05 12.52
CA PRO A 480 4.56 -19.88 13.15
C PRO A 480 6.00 -19.65 12.71
N SER A 481 6.45 -18.40 12.77
CA SER A 481 7.86 -18.02 12.69
C SER A 481 8.57 -18.41 13.97
N LEU A 482 9.60 -19.25 13.90
CA LEU A 482 10.27 -19.79 15.09
C LEU A 482 11.74 -19.37 15.23
N CYS A 483 12.35 -18.72 14.23
CA CYS A 483 13.76 -18.38 14.28
C CYS A 483 14.07 -17.25 15.27
N ASP A 484 15.17 -17.39 16.00
CA ASP A 484 15.70 -16.34 16.88
C ASP A 484 16.45 -15.28 16.07
N ARG A 485 17.11 -15.70 14.98
CA ARG A 485 17.85 -14.83 14.06
C ARG A 485 17.58 -15.18 12.62
N MET A 486 17.73 -14.19 11.75
CA MET A 486 17.57 -14.31 10.32
C MET A 486 18.47 -13.37 9.54
N ALA A 487 18.81 -13.80 8.33
CA ALA A 487 19.42 -12.98 7.30
C ALA A 487 18.77 -13.25 5.96
N LEU A 488 18.56 -12.20 5.19
CA LEU A 488 18.04 -12.23 3.82
C LEU A 488 18.85 -11.26 2.97
N LEU A 489 19.26 -11.73 1.80
CA LEU A 489 19.94 -10.96 0.77
C LEU A 489 19.15 -11.09 -0.53
N GLN A 490 18.87 -9.96 -1.17
CA GLN A 490 18.14 -9.90 -2.43
C GLN A 490 18.90 -8.98 -3.38
N ILE A 491 19.04 -9.44 -4.62
CA ILE A 491 19.61 -8.66 -5.72
C ILE A 491 18.59 -8.67 -6.85
N GLU A 492 18.31 -7.50 -7.39
CA GLU A 492 17.35 -7.29 -8.46
C GLU A 492 17.99 -6.47 -9.57
N TRP A 493 17.93 -6.98 -10.80
CA TRP A 493 18.25 -6.24 -12.00
C TRP A 493 16.97 -5.91 -12.74
N LYS A 494 16.75 -4.61 -12.94
CA LYS A 494 15.55 -4.05 -13.57
C LYS A 494 15.92 -3.27 -14.82
N GLY A 495 15.17 -3.45 -15.89
CA GLY A 495 15.30 -2.70 -17.14
C GLY A 495 13.94 -2.27 -17.69
N ASP A 496 13.85 -1.04 -18.17
CA ASP A 496 12.63 -0.51 -18.80
C ASP A 496 12.46 -1.13 -20.19
N PHE A 497 11.24 -1.53 -20.55
CA PHE A 497 10.88 -1.92 -21.90
C PHE A 497 9.67 -1.11 -22.38
N ARG A 498 9.61 -0.91 -23.70
CA ARG A 498 8.46 -0.34 -24.39
C ARG A 498 8.11 -1.29 -25.51
N VAL A 499 6.92 -1.91 -25.44
CA VAL A 499 6.43 -2.73 -26.56
C VAL A 499 5.29 -1.98 -27.25
N ASN A 500 5.51 -1.65 -28.51
CA ASN A 500 4.46 -1.25 -29.45
C ASN A 500 3.97 -2.51 -30.15
N LEU A 501 2.92 -3.15 -29.64
CA LEU A 501 2.48 -4.46 -30.16
C LEU A 501 1.87 -4.42 -31.58
N PHE A 502 1.76 -3.24 -32.22
CA PHE A 502 1.10 -3.09 -33.54
C PHE A 502 1.73 -2.01 -34.47
N GLY A 503 3.07 -1.92 -34.55
CA GLY A 503 3.79 -1.23 -35.65
C GLY A 503 3.80 0.31 -35.63
N ASP A 504 4.78 0.89 -36.34
CA ASP A 504 4.96 2.33 -36.57
C ASP A 504 4.15 2.82 -37.80
N ASP A 505 3.84 4.12 -37.83
CA ASP A 505 2.80 4.80 -38.61
C ASP A 505 2.90 4.81 -40.16
N ASP A 506 3.83 4.10 -40.81
CA ASP A 506 4.15 4.41 -42.22
C ASP A 506 3.64 3.45 -43.31
N ASP A 507 2.95 2.36 -42.98
CA ASP A 507 2.34 1.53 -44.04
C ASP A 507 1.20 0.69 -43.48
N LEU A 508 -0.03 0.99 -43.92
CA LEU A 508 -1.12 0.05 -44.22
C LEU A 508 -2.46 0.81 -44.35
N GLY A 509 -2.89 0.96 -45.60
CA GLY A 509 -4.18 1.52 -45.97
C GLY A 509 -5.38 0.69 -45.51
N ASP A 510 -6.50 1.41 -45.32
CA ASP A 510 -7.88 0.93 -45.32
C ASP A 510 -8.17 -0.46 -44.75
N ARG A 511 -8.29 -0.56 -43.41
CA ARG A 511 -9.15 -1.60 -42.79
C ARG A 511 -9.95 -1.09 -41.59
N ARG A 512 -11.26 -1.18 -41.76
CA ARG A 512 -12.40 -0.73 -40.93
C ARG A 512 -12.60 -1.49 -39.60
N TRP A 513 -11.59 -2.19 -39.09
CA TRP A 513 -11.66 -2.94 -37.83
C TRP A 513 -10.28 -2.93 -37.14
N VAL A 514 -10.03 -1.96 -36.25
CA VAL A 514 -8.83 -1.94 -35.40
C VAL A 514 -9.28 -2.12 -33.95
N PHE A 515 -9.02 -3.30 -33.38
CA PHE A 515 -9.09 -3.51 -31.93
C PHE A 515 -7.94 -2.75 -31.26
N GLY A 516 -8.22 -2.17 -30.09
CA GLY A 516 -7.42 -1.13 -29.43
C GLY A 516 -5.90 -1.32 -29.45
N ARG A 517 -5.20 -0.25 -29.82
CA ARG A 517 -3.75 -0.10 -29.74
C ARG A 517 -3.32 -0.14 -28.26
N VAL A 518 -2.78 -1.27 -27.79
CA VAL A 518 -2.22 -1.38 -26.43
C VAL A 518 -0.74 -0.97 -26.47
N LYS A 519 -0.40 0.18 -25.87
CA LYS A 519 0.99 0.53 -25.51
C LYS A 519 1.27 0.00 -24.11
N ALA A 520 2.21 -0.94 -23.99
CA ALA A 520 2.65 -1.46 -22.71
C ALA A 520 4.03 -0.87 -22.36
N ASP A 521 4.03 0.13 -21.50
CA ASP A 521 5.23 0.59 -20.80
C ASP A 521 5.38 -0.23 -19.52
N GLY A 522 6.53 -0.87 -19.34
CA GLY A 522 6.80 -1.70 -18.17
C GLY A 522 8.29 -1.86 -17.95
N ALA A 523 8.64 -2.68 -16.95
CA ALA A 523 10.01 -3.04 -16.68
C ALA A 523 10.13 -4.55 -16.50
N TRP A 524 11.14 -5.14 -17.14
CA TRP A 524 11.50 -6.53 -16.89
C TRP A 524 12.39 -6.55 -15.65
N VAL A 525 12.26 -7.62 -14.88
CA VAL A 525 12.97 -7.79 -13.62
C VAL A 525 13.53 -9.20 -13.58
N VAL A 526 14.81 -9.33 -13.24
CA VAL A 526 15.46 -10.59 -12.90
C VAL A 526 16.02 -10.45 -11.49
N PHE A 527 15.83 -11.45 -10.65
CA PHE A 527 16.24 -11.38 -9.25
C PHE A 527 16.82 -12.70 -8.76
N ALA A 528 17.66 -12.58 -7.74
CA ALA A 528 18.21 -13.66 -6.96
C ALA A 528 18.01 -13.34 -5.47
N ASN A 529 17.49 -14.29 -4.71
CA ASN A 529 17.28 -14.13 -3.28
C ASN A 529 17.95 -15.27 -2.54
N SER A 530 18.61 -14.96 -1.44
CA SER A 530 19.22 -15.95 -0.57
C SER A 530 18.96 -15.59 0.88
N GLY A 531 18.55 -16.56 1.69
CA GLY A 531 18.19 -16.28 3.06
C GLY A 531 18.26 -17.49 3.98
N ARG A 532 18.41 -17.22 5.27
CA ARG A 532 18.52 -18.24 6.32
C ARG A 532 18.07 -17.71 7.67
N GLY A 533 17.29 -18.53 8.38
CA GLY A 533 16.99 -18.38 9.79
C GLY A 533 17.71 -19.42 10.65
N TRP A 534 17.94 -19.10 11.92
CA TRP A 534 18.53 -20.01 12.89
C TRP A 534 18.13 -19.68 14.33
N LEU A 535 18.38 -20.62 15.23
CA LEU A 535 18.18 -20.51 16.68
C LEU A 535 19.50 -20.18 17.38
N VAL A 536 19.44 -19.42 18.47
CA VAL A 536 20.61 -19.11 19.28
C VAL A 536 20.72 -20.10 20.42
N GLY A 537 21.85 -20.79 20.52
CA GLY A 537 22.08 -21.78 21.57
C GLY A 537 23.39 -22.55 21.39
N PRO A 538 23.68 -23.53 22.26
CA PRO A 538 24.78 -24.46 22.07
C PRO A 538 24.65 -25.15 20.70
N ARG A 539 25.77 -25.37 19.99
CA ARG A 539 25.72 -26.08 18.70
C ARG A 539 25.06 -27.44 18.89
N GLY A 540 23.93 -27.63 18.22
CA GLY A 540 23.20 -28.89 18.17
C GLY A 540 23.50 -29.66 16.89
N THR A 541 22.98 -30.89 16.83
CA THR A 541 23.06 -31.79 15.66
C THR A 541 22.15 -31.36 14.51
N ASP A 542 21.12 -30.57 14.80
CA ASP A 542 20.00 -30.32 13.90
C ASP A 542 20.25 -29.20 12.88
N ASN A 543 21.50 -28.71 12.80
CA ASN A 543 21.94 -27.60 11.94
C ASN A 543 21.12 -26.30 12.08
N LEU A 544 20.34 -26.14 13.16
CA LEU A 544 19.54 -24.94 13.46
C LEU A 544 20.11 -24.13 14.63
N LEU A 545 20.82 -24.74 15.57
CA LEU A 545 21.35 -24.06 16.75
C LEU A 545 22.78 -23.56 16.54
N TYR A 546 22.97 -22.26 16.74
CA TYR A 546 24.27 -21.60 16.59
C TYR A 546 24.62 -20.74 17.81
N PRO A 547 25.88 -20.78 18.28
CA PRO A 547 26.36 -19.90 19.32
C PRO A 547 26.18 -18.41 18.97
N LYS A 548 26.02 -17.57 20.00
CA LYS A 548 25.76 -16.12 19.88
C LYS A 548 26.71 -15.38 18.93
N GLY A 549 27.98 -15.77 18.85
CA GLY A 549 28.99 -15.12 18.00
C GLY A 549 29.16 -15.75 16.61
N SER A 550 28.34 -16.73 16.24
CA SER A 550 28.50 -17.48 14.99
C SER A 550 27.35 -17.22 14.02
N ILE A 551 27.68 -17.30 12.73
CA ILE A 551 26.74 -17.19 11.61
C ILE A 551 26.78 -18.52 10.86
N PRO A 552 25.65 -19.03 10.36
CA PRO A 552 25.65 -20.25 9.56
C PRO A 552 26.42 -20.12 8.24
N ASP A 553 27.03 -21.22 7.80
CA ASP A 553 27.72 -21.29 6.49
C ASP A 553 26.76 -20.98 5.34
N ILE A 554 27.21 -20.21 4.35
CA ILE A 554 26.43 -19.81 3.18
C ILE A 554 25.88 -21.00 2.39
N LYS A 555 26.54 -22.17 2.45
CA LYS A 555 26.07 -23.41 1.80
C LYS A 555 24.72 -23.89 2.34
N SER A 556 24.37 -23.48 3.55
CA SER A 556 23.13 -23.88 4.22
C SER A 556 21.97 -22.90 3.96
N TRP A 557 22.19 -21.86 3.16
CA TRP A 557 21.19 -20.84 2.86
C TRP A 557 20.24 -21.29 1.76
N ARG A 558 18.97 -20.93 1.88
CA ARG A 558 17.99 -21.14 0.82
C ARG A 558 18.17 -20.09 -0.24
N THR A 559 18.18 -20.51 -1.50
CA THR A 559 18.36 -19.61 -2.65
C THR A 559 17.30 -19.89 -3.70
N ASP A 560 16.73 -18.82 -4.23
CA ASP A 560 15.85 -18.86 -5.40
C ASP A 560 16.30 -17.85 -6.47
N LEU A 561 15.91 -18.16 -7.70
CA LEU A 561 16.10 -17.30 -8.86
C LEU A 561 14.74 -17.08 -9.51
N GLY A 562 14.52 -15.89 -10.05
CA GLY A 562 13.29 -15.62 -10.74
C GLY A 562 13.35 -14.39 -11.62
N GLY A 563 12.24 -14.16 -12.29
CA GLY A 563 12.07 -13.00 -13.15
C GLY A 563 10.61 -12.69 -13.39
N GLY A 564 10.35 -11.55 -14.00
CA GLY A 564 8.98 -11.12 -14.27
C GLY A 564 8.90 -9.74 -14.89
N PHE A 565 7.68 -9.21 -14.89
CA PHE A 565 7.35 -7.93 -15.47
C PHE A 565 6.62 -7.07 -14.43
N ASP A 566 7.08 -5.83 -14.28
CA ASP A 566 6.51 -4.79 -13.43
C ASP A 566 5.85 -3.73 -14.33
N PHE A 567 4.54 -3.52 -14.16
CA PHE A 567 3.74 -2.56 -14.92
C PHE A 567 3.43 -1.30 -14.09
N GLY A 568 4.22 -1.06 -13.02
CA GLY A 568 4.12 0.10 -12.14
C GLY A 568 3.13 -0.08 -11.00
N ASN A 569 1.89 -0.48 -11.31
CA ASN A 569 0.80 -0.69 -10.33
C ASN A 569 0.62 -2.15 -9.90
N PHE A 570 1.16 -3.08 -10.69
CA PHE A 570 1.22 -4.49 -10.37
C PHE A 570 2.39 -5.13 -11.11
N GLY A 571 2.88 -6.24 -10.57
CA GLY A 571 3.91 -7.06 -11.22
C GLY A 571 3.54 -8.52 -11.20
N VAL A 572 3.92 -9.24 -12.25
CA VAL A 572 3.77 -10.69 -12.37
C VAL A 572 5.15 -11.30 -12.42
N TYR A 573 5.42 -12.26 -11.54
CA TYR A 573 6.73 -12.84 -11.36
C TYR A 573 6.64 -14.36 -11.27
N VAL A 574 7.72 -15.01 -11.68
CA VAL A 574 7.98 -16.44 -11.48
C VAL A 574 9.29 -16.59 -10.73
N ALA A 575 9.32 -17.48 -9.74
CA ALA A 575 10.52 -17.80 -8.98
C ALA A 575 10.67 -19.31 -8.82
N GLN A 576 11.90 -19.80 -8.90
CA GLN A 576 12.27 -21.20 -8.77
C GLN A 576 13.27 -21.35 -7.63
N ALA A 577 12.99 -22.24 -6.68
CA ALA A 577 13.99 -22.67 -5.71
C ALA A 577 15.14 -23.40 -6.42
N VAL A 578 16.38 -22.94 -6.18
CA VAL A 578 17.59 -23.53 -6.77
C VAL A 578 18.46 -24.24 -5.75
N SER A 579 18.30 -23.92 -4.47
CA SER A 579 19.00 -24.63 -3.38
C SER A 579 18.34 -25.95 -3.00
N GLU A 580 17.11 -26.20 -3.46
CA GLU A 580 16.34 -27.43 -3.18
C GLU A 580 15.80 -27.98 -4.50
N SER A 581 15.93 -29.29 -4.70
CA SER A 581 15.46 -29.97 -5.91
C SER A 581 14.00 -30.43 -5.77
N GLY A 582 13.31 -30.59 -6.90
CA GLY A 582 11.94 -31.14 -6.93
C GLY A 582 10.80 -30.16 -6.60
N LEU A 583 11.10 -28.90 -6.28
CA LEU A 583 10.09 -27.87 -6.12
C LEU A 583 9.69 -27.27 -7.48
N SER A 584 8.40 -27.03 -7.68
CA SER A 584 7.88 -26.39 -8.88
C SER A 584 8.06 -24.87 -8.83
N PRO A 585 8.16 -24.18 -9.99
CA PRO A 585 8.22 -22.73 -10.02
C PRO A 585 6.95 -22.11 -9.46
N ASN A 586 7.11 -21.09 -8.62
CA ASN A 586 6.02 -20.33 -8.04
C ASN A 586 5.72 -19.11 -8.90
N VAL A 587 4.49 -19.02 -9.40
CA VAL A 587 3.96 -17.84 -10.09
C VAL A 587 3.14 -17.01 -9.12
N TYR A 588 3.43 -15.72 -9.03
CA TYR A 588 2.74 -14.81 -8.13
C TYR A 588 2.61 -13.41 -8.70
N MET A 589 1.60 -12.70 -8.21
CA MET A 589 1.29 -11.32 -8.54
C MET A 589 1.53 -10.44 -7.33
N ARG A 590 2.11 -9.26 -7.54
CA ARG A 590 2.26 -8.23 -6.51
C ARG A 590 1.56 -6.96 -6.90
N LEU A 591 1.04 -6.24 -5.91
CA LEU A 591 0.41 -4.93 -6.08
C LEU A 591 1.34 -3.81 -5.63
N SER A 592 2.31 -4.11 -4.76
CA SER A 592 3.44 -3.24 -4.55
C SER A 592 4.64 -3.75 -5.32
N ARG A 593 5.53 -2.83 -5.68
CA ARG A 593 6.83 -3.19 -6.26
C ARG A 593 7.60 -4.05 -5.27
N ARG A 594 8.42 -4.95 -5.81
CA ARG A 594 9.24 -5.90 -5.03
C ARG A 594 10.23 -5.18 -4.11
N PHE A 595 10.77 -4.05 -4.57
CA PHE A 595 11.83 -3.27 -3.91
C PHE A 595 11.37 -1.91 -3.43
#